data_AF-A0A380BC60-F1
#
_entry.id   AF-A0A380BC60-F1
#
_cell.length_a   1.000
_cell.length_b   1.000
_cell.length_c   1.000
_cell.angle_alpha   90.00
_cell.angle_beta   90.00
_cell.angle_gamma   90.00
#
_symmetry.space_group_name_H-M   'P 1'
#
loop_
_entity.id
_entity.type
_entity.pdbx_description
1 polymer ?
#
loop_
_entity_poly.entity_id
_entity_poly.type
_entity_poly.pdbx_seq_one_letter_code
_entity_poly.pdbx_strand_id
1 'polypeptide(L)'
;MIGRNDPCSCGSGKKYKRCCDSSGTNLMDIIVNEELDLILTNFFETYPQGKDKEEMLVVMREWISHLSDSWDKEHIEEASSEYYLFIKNNKSWRSYVKRQQAIVKRAAVLNVLKEWDEPLLLLGEIIHIDQHFLHVEELFGDKQFKVTRNDGMPADIGTLLFGVVLKDPRKGQSAIAPVSSMLFLAKWSKQTKKSLIELRNTYSEKEAQQFVEKKALFIYELFIKRSMATMSELVEEVLSEKQVNALSSVENVFRELGQTANAREILHKLAVAYFLNEQPDVASVEDFLAALVKVGIDIGVMQGTGLDESTLLEKFGASKTGMESYREDLASLYEDMMRSGDEPAAAEIYAIGTDSRPSEKSLWETSMTTGGVVLPERKPTVAGGRAQLLAYEAYLAETVEERRKLAKRAYEIDAMNPDAILLQAEIEHDGEKANALYEKAIREASRTFEAGENPWQNIPNRPFMRAAFTYGIYLFENGQFNDAASLFMDLLKMNPVDNQGARYEAAASLIHAERYEEAAEILIRYEKGSSNDATYLYLDWKLEYEGSKGQSLNAEEMLVAAQQANGHVMHLQTFRVKPIPYPKFQDIEPGSVEEARYIWLLIHDRK
;
A
#
# COMPACT_ATOMS: atom_id res chain seq x y z
N MET A 1 28.66 -21.48 31.26
CA MET A 1 27.48 -21.14 30.44
C MET A 1 26.29 -21.18 31.40
N ILE A 2 25.52 -20.08 31.53
CA ILE A 2 24.36 -20.04 32.44
C ILE A 2 23.26 -20.93 31.85
N GLY A 3 22.72 -21.87 32.64
CA GLY A 3 21.65 -22.77 32.21
C GLY A 3 20.32 -22.05 32.10
N ARG A 4 19.46 -22.44 31.15
CA ARG A 4 18.16 -21.79 30.87
C ARG A 4 17.24 -21.62 32.09
N ASN A 5 17.36 -22.49 33.10
CA ASN A 5 16.56 -22.44 34.32
C ASN A 5 17.28 -21.76 35.50
N ASP A 6 18.51 -21.32 35.32
CA ASP A 6 19.32 -20.68 36.36
C ASP A 6 18.83 -19.24 36.60
N PRO A 7 19.11 -18.67 37.79
CA PRO A 7 18.87 -17.26 38.07
C PRO A 7 19.60 -16.38 37.06
N CYS A 8 18.90 -15.38 36.52
CA CYS A 8 19.46 -14.47 35.53
C CYS A 8 20.54 -13.57 36.15
N SER A 9 21.68 -13.42 35.46
CA SER A 9 22.82 -12.63 35.91
C SER A 9 22.60 -11.11 35.89
N CYS A 10 21.47 -10.64 35.36
CA CYS A 10 21.11 -9.21 35.34
C CYS A 10 20.57 -8.68 36.69
N GLY A 11 20.49 -9.53 37.72
CA GLY A 11 20.05 -9.12 39.06
C GLY A 11 18.53 -9.06 39.25
N SER A 12 17.74 -9.52 38.26
CA SER A 12 16.27 -9.46 38.29
C SER A 12 15.61 -10.49 39.23
N GLY A 13 16.36 -11.47 39.74
CA GLY A 13 15.83 -12.56 40.57
C GLY A 13 14.97 -13.60 39.82
N LYS A 14 14.75 -13.43 38.52
CA LYS A 14 13.98 -14.35 37.66
C LYS A 14 14.89 -15.37 36.96
N LYS A 15 14.32 -16.48 36.47
CA LYS A 15 15.04 -17.49 35.68
C LYS A 15 15.44 -16.93 34.30
N TYR A 16 16.63 -17.27 33.80
CA TYR A 16 17.22 -16.73 32.56
C TYR A 16 16.25 -16.78 31.35
N LYS A 17 15.56 -17.90 31.13
CA LYS A 17 14.55 -18.09 30.08
C LYS A 17 13.31 -17.17 30.13
N ARG A 18 13.03 -16.55 31.28
CA ARG A 18 11.89 -15.64 31.49
C ARG A 18 12.33 -14.18 31.65
N CYS A 19 13.57 -13.88 31.27
CA CYS A 19 14.17 -12.57 31.46
C CYS A 19 14.95 -12.13 30.22
N CYS A 20 16.05 -12.82 29.90
CA CYS A 20 16.97 -12.39 28.84
C CYS A 20 16.99 -13.35 27.64
N ASP A 21 16.29 -14.49 27.73
CA ASP A 21 16.18 -15.53 26.68
C ASP A 21 14.71 -15.68 26.18
N SER A 22 13.87 -14.66 26.41
CA SER A 22 12.55 -14.53 25.78
C SER A 22 12.65 -13.57 24.59
N SER A 23 12.56 -14.10 23.38
CA SER A 23 12.46 -13.36 22.12
C SER A 23 11.15 -12.54 22.10
N GLY A 24 11.28 -11.25 22.40
CA GLY A 24 10.21 -10.25 22.42
C GLY A 24 10.75 -8.96 23.05
N THR A 25 10.93 -7.93 22.22
CA THR A 25 11.29 -6.53 22.50
C THR A 25 12.05 -6.27 23.81
N ASN A 26 13.37 -6.24 23.70
CA ASN A 26 14.27 -5.92 24.81
C ASN A 26 13.97 -4.50 25.33
N LEU A 27 13.41 -4.40 26.55
CA LEU A 27 13.10 -3.12 27.22
C LEU A 27 14.30 -2.15 27.21
N MET A 28 15.53 -2.67 27.21
CA MET A 28 16.73 -1.84 27.12
C MET A 28 16.91 -1.20 25.75
N ASP A 29 16.49 -1.85 24.67
CA ASP A 29 16.56 -1.28 23.32
C ASP A 29 15.51 -0.19 23.12
N ILE A 30 14.32 -0.35 23.71
CA ILE A 30 13.28 0.69 23.75
C ILE A 30 13.81 1.96 24.42
N ILE A 31 14.38 1.83 25.63
CA ILE A 31 14.91 2.97 26.39
C ILE A 31 16.08 3.65 25.65
N VAL A 32 16.93 2.87 24.97
CA VAL A 32 18.04 3.44 24.18
C VAL A 32 17.50 4.21 22.97
N ASN A 33 16.47 3.70 22.30
CA ASN A 33 15.85 4.39 21.16
C ASN A 33 15.16 5.69 21.62
N GLU A 34 14.37 5.66 22.69
CA GLU A 34 13.75 6.88 23.25
C GLU A 34 14.81 7.95 23.62
N GLU A 35 15.93 7.54 24.20
CA GLU A 35 17.03 8.45 24.56
C GLU A 35 17.71 9.05 23.31
N LEU A 36 17.88 8.27 22.24
CA LEU A 36 18.43 8.74 20.96
C LEU A 36 17.46 9.67 20.22
N ASP A 37 16.17 9.36 20.21
CA ASP A 37 15.12 10.17 19.61
C ASP A 37 15.01 11.53 20.31
N LEU A 38 15.00 11.53 21.65
CA LEU A 38 15.04 12.78 22.44
C LEU A 38 16.27 13.63 22.10
N ILE A 39 17.44 13.02 21.86
CA ILE A 39 18.64 13.75 21.48
C ILE A 39 18.46 14.42 20.11
N LEU A 40 17.86 13.73 19.13
CA LEU A 40 17.56 14.27 17.80
C LEU A 40 16.50 15.38 17.87
N THR A 41 15.37 15.15 18.55
CA THR A 41 14.30 16.14 18.70
C THR A 41 14.81 17.43 19.34
N ASN A 42 15.55 17.32 20.44
CA ASN A 42 16.14 18.49 21.12
C ASN A 42 17.10 19.27 20.21
N PHE A 43 17.80 18.59 19.28
CA PHE A 43 18.66 19.27 18.32
C PHE A 43 17.83 20.13 17.36
N PHE A 44 16.78 19.58 16.77
CA PHE A 44 15.89 20.31 15.85
C PHE A 44 15.13 21.45 16.54
N GLU A 45 14.73 21.29 17.80
CA GLU A 45 14.08 22.37 18.58
C GLU A 45 15.04 23.53 18.92
N THR A 46 16.34 23.23 19.03
CA THR A 46 17.36 24.18 19.49
C THR A 46 18.10 24.86 18.33
N TYR A 47 18.27 24.17 17.20
CA TYR A 47 19.11 24.58 16.07
C TYR A 47 18.30 24.70 14.77
N PRO A 48 18.67 25.63 13.87
CA PRO A 48 19.84 26.51 13.93
C PRO A 48 19.61 27.78 14.79
N GLN A 49 20.71 28.43 15.18
CA GLN A 49 20.69 29.68 15.97
C GLN A 49 21.46 30.81 15.27
N GLY A 50 21.09 32.06 15.54
CA GLY A 50 21.79 33.25 15.04
C GLY A 50 21.98 33.24 13.52
N LYS A 51 23.22 33.44 13.07
CA LYS A 51 23.60 33.49 11.64
C LYS A 51 23.28 32.18 10.89
N ASP A 52 23.39 31.03 11.55
CA ASP A 52 23.06 29.74 10.93
C ASP A 52 21.58 29.66 10.56
N LYS A 53 20.70 30.33 11.32
CA LYS A 53 19.26 30.40 11.02
C LYS A 53 18.99 31.22 9.77
N GLU A 54 19.68 32.34 9.60
CA GLU A 54 19.58 33.18 8.40
C GLU A 54 20.05 32.43 7.15
N GLU A 55 21.17 31.71 7.25
CA GLU A 55 21.71 30.89 6.16
C GLU A 55 20.78 29.72 5.81
N MET A 56 20.21 29.02 6.80
CA MET A 56 19.23 27.95 6.57
C MET A 56 17.99 28.48 5.86
N LEU A 57 17.46 29.64 6.27
CA LEU A 57 16.30 30.26 5.61
C LEU A 57 16.57 30.63 4.14
N VAL A 58 17.82 30.93 3.76
CA VAL A 58 18.19 31.13 2.35
C VAL A 58 18.08 29.81 1.58
N VAL A 59 18.62 28.71 2.12
CA VAL A 59 18.54 27.37 1.51
C VAL A 59 17.10 26.90 1.39
N MET A 60 16.32 27.08 2.46
CA MET A 60 14.91 26.72 2.50
C MET A 60 14.10 27.46 1.43
N ARG A 61 14.35 28.78 1.25
CA ARG A 61 13.70 29.56 0.18
C ARG A 61 14.08 29.08 -1.22
N GLU A 62 15.34 28.74 -1.44
CA GLU A 62 15.82 28.16 -2.70
C GLU A 62 15.07 26.85 -2.99
N TRP A 63 15.00 25.94 -2.01
CA TRP A 63 14.29 24.66 -2.18
C TRP A 63 12.80 24.86 -2.42
N ILE A 64 12.14 25.73 -1.65
CA ILE A 64 10.72 26.06 -1.85
C ILE A 64 10.49 26.55 -3.28
N SER A 65 11.35 27.43 -3.82
CA SER A 65 11.15 27.96 -5.18
C SER A 65 11.29 26.92 -6.31
N HIS A 66 11.92 25.78 -6.04
CA HIS A 66 12.08 24.68 -7.00
C HIS A 66 11.05 23.57 -6.83
N LEU A 67 10.53 23.38 -5.61
CA LEU A 67 9.77 22.19 -5.24
C LEU A 67 8.30 22.48 -4.91
N SER A 68 7.90 23.73 -4.67
CA SER A 68 6.55 24.06 -4.17
C SER A 68 5.40 23.69 -5.10
N ASP A 69 5.67 23.53 -6.39
CA ASP A 69 4.64 23.16 -7.38
C ASP A 69 4.29 21.66 -7.32
N SER A 70 5.16 20.85 -6.70
CA SER A 70 5.06 19.38 -6.69
C SER A 70 5.30 18.78 -5.31
N TRP A 71 5.49 19.58 -4.25
CA TRP A 71 5.69 19.05 -2.92
C TRP A 71 5.20 20.02 -1.85
N ASP A 72 4.65 19.47 -0.76
CA ASP A 72 4.10 20.29 0.30
C ASP A 72 5.20 21.10 0.98
N LYS A 73 4.88 22.35 1.31
CA LYS A 73 5.80 23.30 1.94
C LYS A 73 6.42 22.73 3.21
N GLU A 74 5.65 22.02 4.03
CA GLU A 74 6.12 21.43 5.28
C GLU A 74 7.20 20.37 5.05
N HIS A 75 7.02 19.47 4.08
CA HIS A 75 8.02 18.46 3.73
C HIS A 75 9.29 19.08 3.11
N ILE A 76 9.14 20.13 2.28
CA ILE A 76 10.27 20.88 1.74
C ILE A 76 11.09 21.54 2.87
N GLU A 77 10.41 22.15 3.85
CA GLU A 77 11.04 22.78 5.00
C GLU A 77 11.80 21.75 5.85
N GLU A 78 11.22 20.58 6.08
CA GLU A 78 11.86 19.48 6.81
C GLU A 78 13.13 18.98 6.10
N ALA A 79 13.03 18.60 4.83
CA ALA A 79 14.16 18.06 4.06
C ALA A 79 15.29 19.08 3.86
N SER A 80 14.94 20.34 3.58
CA SER A 80 15.94 21.41 3.42
C SER A 80 16.63 21.76 4.75
N SER A 81 15.90 21.67 5.88
CA SER A 81 16.46 21.87 7.21
C SER A 81 17.41 20.73 7.60
N GLU A 82 17.03 19.48 7.36
CA GLU A 82 17.91 18.31 7.56
C GLU A 82 19.17 18.40 6.71
N TYR A 83 19.02 18.65 5.40
CA TYR A 83 20.15 18.83 4.50
C TYR A 83 21.08 19.94 4.98
N TYR A 84 20.53 21.08 5.41
CA TYR A 84 21.35 22.17 5.93
C TYR A 84 22.10 21.76 7.21
N LEU A 85 21.41 21.20 8.20
CA LEU A 85 21.95 20.92 9.53
C LEU A 85 22.94 19.75 9.55
N PHE A 86 22.70 18.71 8.76
CA PHE A 86 23.53 17.50 8.75
C PHE A 86 24.58 17.50 7.65
N ILE A 87 24.30 18.08 6.49
CA ILE A 87 25.17 17.95 5.30
C ILE A 87 25.88 19.27 5.00
N LYS A 88 25.14 20.35 4.76
CA LYS A 88 25.74 21.64 4.32
C LYS A 88 26.52 22.35 5.43
N ASN A 89 26.00 22.37 6.67
CA ASN A 89 26.61 23.02 7.84
C ASN A 89 26.52 22.15 9.10
N ASN A 90 27.28 21.06 9.11
CA ASN A 90 27.33 20.09 10.19
C ASN A 90 27.98 20.60 11.51
N LYS A 91 28.58 21.79 11.54
CA LYS A 91 29.36 22.25 12.71
C LYS A 91 28.56 22.26 14.01
N SER A 92 27.30 22.69 13.94
CA SER A 92 26.37 22.75 15.07
C SER A 92 25.99 21.34 15.54
N TRP A 93 25.75 20.41 14.62
CA TRP A 93 25.51 18.99 14.90
C TRP A 93 26.70 18.33 15.61
N ARG A 94 27.90 18.38 15.01
CA ARG A 94 29.14 17.84 15.62
C ARG A 94 29.40 18.38 17.03
N SER A 95 29.18 19.68 17.23
CA SER A 95 29.37 20.31 18.53
C SER A 95 28.31 19.85 19.54
N TYR A 96 27.07 19.70 19.11
CA TYR A 96 25.97 19.20 19.92
C TYR A 96 26.19 17.74 20.34
N VAL A 97 26.49 16.84 19.39
CA VAL A 97 26.78 15.43 19.66
C VAL A 97 27.94 15.28 20.64
N LYS A 98 29.05 16.03 20.46
CA LYS A 98 30.18 16.00 21.42
C LYS A 98 29.79 16.40 22.84
N ARG A 99 28.86 17.36 23.01
CA ARG A 99 28.35 17.72 24.33
C ARG A 99 27.46 16.62 24.90
N GLN A 100 26.59 16.02 24.09
CA GLN A 100 25.73 14.91 24.53
C GLN A 100 26.56 13.69 24.94
N GLN A 101 27.63 13.36 24.22
CA GLN A 101 28.59 12.31 24.61
C GLN A 101 29.19 12.52 26.01
N ALA A 102 29.34 13.76 26.47
CA ALA A 102 29.86 14.07 27.81
C ALA A 102 28.78 14.00 28.91
N ILE A 103 27.50 14.07 28.56
CA ILE A 103 26.35 14.10 29.49
C ILE A 103 25.74 12.70 29.66
N VAL A 104 25.65 11.94 28.55
CA VAL A 104 25.01 10.62 28.50
C VAL A 104 25.79 9.62 29.36
N LYS A 105 25.07 8.93 30.24
CA LYS A 105 25.64 7.90 31.14
C LYS A 105 25.58 6.49 30.56
N ARG A 106 24.66 6.24 29.62
CA ARG A 106 24.40 4.90 29.08
C ARG A 106 25.41 4.56 27.98
N ALA A 107 26.16 3.47 28.19
CA ALA A 107 27.19 3.04 27.24
C ALA A 107 26.65 2.71 25.83
N ALA A 108 25.44 2.16 25.73
CA ALA A 108 24.81 1.85 24.44
C ALA A 108 24.51 3.12 23.61
N VAL A 109 23.96 4.17 24.25
CA VAL A 109 23.70 5.47 23.61
C VAL A 109 25.03 6.14 23.25
N LEU A 110 26.02 6.11 24.16
CA LEU A 110 27.34 6.67 23.91
C LEU A 110 28.03 6.03 22.69
N ASN A 111 27.89 4.73 22.50
CA ASN A 111 28.45 4.03 21.33
C ASN A 111 27.79 4.46 20.02
N VAL A 112 26.48 4.71 20.01
CA VAL A 112 25.77 5.23 18.84
C VAL A 112 26.19 6.67 18.56
N LEU A 113 26.21 7.53 19.58
CA LEU A 113 26.60 8.94 19.45
C LEU A 113 28.04 9.15 18.94
N LYS A 114 28.94 8.18 19.13
CA LYS A 114 30.30 8.22 18.56
C LYS A 114 30.30 8.12 17.05
N GLU A 115 29.32 7.42 16.47
CA GLU A 115 29.19 7.23 15.03
C GLU A 115 28.29 8.29 14.37
N TRP A 116 27.65 9.15 15.18
CA TRP A 116 26.77 10.21 14.71
C TRP A 116 27.50 11.49 14.29
N ASP A 117 28.82 11.59 14.47
CA ASP A 117 29.60 12.75 14.02
C ASP A 117 29.79 12.85 12.50
N GLU A 118 29.40 11.78 11.78
CA GLU A 118 29.42 11.65 10.32
C GLU A 118 28.05 11.19 9.76
N PRO A 119 27.05 12.10 9.71
CA PRO A 119 25.85 11.89 8.92
C PRO A 119 26.17 11.68 7.44
N LEU A 120 25.38 10.85 6.78
CA LEU A 120 25.50 10.53 5.36
C LEU A 120 24.25 11.00 4.63
N LEU A 121 24.42 11.60 3.45
CA LEU A 121 23.34 11.74 2.48
C LEU A 121 23.39 10.54 1.55
N LEU A 122 22.44 9.61 1.71
CA LEU A 122 22.42 8.34 0.99
C LEU A 122 21.54 8.46 -0.26
N LEU A 123 22.11 8.12 -1.41
CA LEU A 123 21.38 7.82 -2.65
C LEU A 123 21.66 6.36 -3.02
N GLY A 124 20.65 5.52 -3.01
CA GLY A 124 20.84 4.08 -3.23
C GLY A 124 19.62 3.36 -3.76
N GLU A 125 19.81 2.08 -4.04
CA GLU A 125 18.80 1.16 -4.57
C GLU A 125 18.62 -0.02 -3.61
N ILE A 126 17.37 -0.40 -3.35
CA ILE A 126 17.04 -1.59 -2.56
C ILE A 126 17.37 -2.84 -3.39
N ILE A 127 18.34 -3.63 -2.93
CA ILE A 127 18.76 -4.88 -3.59
C ILE A 127 18.19 -6.12 -2.93
N HIS A 128 17.86 -6.05 -1.64
CA HIS A 128 17.29 -7.15 -0.87
C HIS A 128 16.52 -6.63 0.35
N ILE A 129 15.52 -7.39 0.81
CA ILE A 129 14.62 -6.99 1.87
C ILE A 129 14.50 -8.13 2.88
N ASP A 130 14.67 -7.81 4.16
CA ASP A 130 14.38 -8.72 5.25
C ASP A 130 13.34 -8.12 6.22
N GLN A 131 13.03 -8.86 7.29
CA GLN A 131 12.01 -8.46 8.27
C GLN A 131 12.35 -7.13 9.00
N HIS A 132 13.62 -6.76 9.13
CA HIS A 132 14.06 -5.63 9.95
C HIS A 132 14.85 -4.56 9.18
N PHE A 133 15.36 -4.90 7.99
CA PHE A 133 16.24 -4.04 7.20
C PHE A 133 15.91 -4.06 5.71
N LEU A 134 16.12 -2.91 5.08
CA LEU A 134 16.30 -2.78 3.64
C LEU A 134 17.82 -2.86 3.37
N HIS A 135 18.25 -3.77 2.51
CA HIS A 135 19.63 -3.84 2.06
C HIS A 135 19.78 -2.97 0.82
N VAL A 136 20.62 -1.96 0.94
CA VAL A 136 20.70 -0.86 -0.01
C VAL A 136 22.11 -0.76 -0.56
N GLU A 137 22.22 -0.72 -1.88
CA GLU A 137 23.47 -0.45 -2.57
C GLU A 137 23.56 1.03 -2.96
N GLU A 138 24.69 1.66 -2.66
CA GLU A 138 24.94 3.05 -3.01
C GLU A 138 25.04 3.22 -4.54
N LEU A 139 24.38 4.24 -5.10
CA LEU A 139 24.21 4.32 -6.55
C LEU A 139 25.51 4.61 -7.32
N PHE A 140 26.44 5.35 -6.71
CA PHE A 140 27.68 5.82 -7.34
C PHE A 140 28.95 5.35 -6.64
N GLY A 141 28.82 4.45 -5.67
CA GLY A 141 29.94 3.90 -4.90
C GLY A 141 29.74 2.42 -4.63
N ASP A 142 30.72 1.81 -3.95
CA ASP A 142 30.76 0.35 -3.75
C ASP A 142 30.23 -0.08 -2.38
N LYS A 143 29.53 0.82 -1.67
CA LYS A 143 29.08 0.58 -0.30
C LYS A 143 27.68 -0.01 -0.29
N GLN A 144 27.48 -0.95 0.63
CA GLN A 144 26.18 -1.52 0.95
C GLN A 144 25.82 -1.22 2.40
N PHE A 145 24.57 -0.83 2.60
CA PHE A 145 24.02 -0.44 3.89
C PHE A 145 22.80 -1.26 4.27
N LYS A 146 22.56 -1.38 5.58
CA LYS A 146 21.33 -1.95 6.13
C LYS A 146 20.50 -0.82 6.73
N VAL A 147 19.54 -0.32 5.96
CA VAL A 147 18.63 0.74 6.41
C VAL A 147 17.56 0.09 7.31
N THR A 148 17.40 0.62 8.53
CA THR A 148 16.35 0.16 9.45
C THR A 148 14.98 0.34 8.78
N ARG A 149 14.21 -0.74 8.70
CA ARG A 149 12.86 -0.72 8.13
C ARG A 149 11.87 -0.24 9.19
N ASN A 150 11.11 0.79 8.86
CA ASN A 150 9.97 1.26 9.64
C ASN A 150 8.67 0.94 8.90
N ASP A 151 7.56 0.78 9.62
CA ASP A 151 6.25 0.53 9.03
C ASP A 151 5.84 1.68 8.10
N GLY A 152 5.36 1.34 6.90
CA GLY A 152 4.99 2.32 5.86
C GLY A 152 6.11 2.66 4.87
N MET A 153 7.35 2.20 5.07
CA MET A 153 8.40 2.31 4.04
C MET A 153 8.11 1.38 2.85
N PRO A 154 8.20 1.86 1.59
CA PRO A 154 8.12 1.01 0.41
C PRO A 154 9.14 -0.14 0.47
N ALA A 155 8.68 -1.35 0.15
CA ALA A 155 9.43 -2.59 0.32
C ALA A 155 9.50 -3.39 -0.99
N ASP A 156 9.85 -2.70 -2.07
CA ASP A 156 10.04 -3.32 -3.39
C ASP A 156 11.51 -3.27 -3.81
N ILE A 157 12.03 -4.42 -4.26
CA ILE A 157 13.38 -4.52 -4.83
C ILE A 157 13.47 -3.60 -6.07
N GLY A 158 14.58 -2.88 -6.20
CA GLY A 158 14.80 -1.90 -7.26
C GLY A 158 14.26 -0.51 -6.95
N THR A 159 13.62 -0.29 -5.80
CA THR A 159 13.21 1.06 -5.35
C THR A 159 14.44 1.92 -5.10
N LEU A 160 14.45 3.14 -5.63
CA LEU A 160 15.47 4.14 -5.28
C LEU A 160 15.07 4.87 -4.00
N LEU A 161 16.06 5.21 -3.18
CA LEU A 161 15.86 6.02 -1.99
C LEU A 161 16.89 7.14 -1.89
N PHE A 162 16.46 8.25 -1.28
CA PHE A 162 17.30 9.42 -1.10
C PHE A 162 17.00 10.14 0.21
N GLY A 163 18.01 10.38 1.05
CA GLY A 163 17.82 11.13 2.29
C GLY A 163 18.99 11.06 3.26
N VAL A 164 18.88 11.80 4.37
CA VAL A 164 19.89 11.82 5.43
C VAL A 164 19.73 10.60 6.32
N VAL A 165 20.85 9.94 6.62
CA VAL A 165 20.92 8.75 7.47
C VAL A 165 22.02 8.86 8.51
N LEU A 166 21.81 8.20 9.65
CA LEU A 166 22.75 8.10 10.76
C LEU A 166 23.10 6.64 11.04
N LYS A 167 24.35 6.36 11.43
CA LYS A 167 24.80 5.00 11.76
C LYS A 167 24.20 4.50 13.08
N ASP A 168 23.90 3.21 13.14
CA ASP A 168 23.50 2.51 14.35
C ASP A 168 24.37 1.26 14.57
N PRO A 169 25.55 1.39 15.22
CA PRO A 169 26.48 0.27 15.41
C PRO A 169 25.92 -0.86 16.26
N ARG A 170 24.79 -0.67 16.96
CA ARG A 170 24.12 -1.73 17.74
C ARG A 170 23.52 -2.80 16.84
N LYS A 171 23.14 -2.42 15.61
CA LYS A 171 22.45 -3.27 14.63
C LYS A 171 23.39 -3.85 13.56
N GLY A 172 24.68 -3.49 13.61
CA GLY A 172 25.71 -3.94 12.68
C GLY A 172 26.59 -2.80 12.19
N GLN A 173 27.76 -3.12 11.62
CA GLN A 173 28.71 -2.10 11.17
C GLN A 173 28.19 -1.26 9.99
N SER A 174 27.34 -1.83 9.14
CA SER A 174 26.71 -1.15 8.00
C SER A 174 25.27 -0.71 8.27
N ALA A 175 24.80 -0.84 9.52
CA ALA A 175 23.43 -0.48 9.87
C ALA A 175 23.28 1.03 10.02
N ILE A 176 22.25 1.56 9.37
CA ILE A 176 21.90 2.98 9.35
C ILE A 176 20.40 3.15 9.59
N ALA A 177 20.00 4.32 10.06
CA ALA A 177 18.61 4.71 10.24
C ALA A 177 18.37 6.05 9.54
N PRO A 178 17.23 6.20 8.84
CA PRO A 178 16.84 7.51 8.32
C PRO A 178 16.53 8.46 9.46
N VAL A 179 16.70 9.76 9.21
CA VAL A 179 16.31 10.80 10.17
C VAL A 179 14.79 11.04 10.08
N SER A 180 14.33 11.84 9.11
CA SER A 180 12.89 12.06 8.91
C SER A 180 12.50 12.19 7.43
N SER A 181 13.28 12.91 6.61
CA SER A 181 12.91 13.25 5.22
C SER A 181 13.37 12.27 4.12
N MET A 182 13.41 10.96 4.39
CA MET A 182 13.86 9.98 3.38
C MET A 182 12.79 9.74 2.30
N LEU A 183 13.14 10.04 1.05
CA LEU A 183 12.31 9.78 -0.13
C LEU A 183 12.49 8.37 -0.65
N PHE A 184 11.40 7.81 -1.18
CA PHE A 184 11.36 6.52 -1.86
C PHE A 184 10.70 6.69 -3.23
N LEU A 185 11.31 6.10 -4.26
CA LEU A 185 10.83 6.13 -5.63
C LEU A 185 10.76 4.69 -6.16
N ALA A 186 9.60 4.06 -5.94
CA ALA A 186 9.32 2.69 -6.40
C ALA A 186 8.99 2.65 -7.90
N LYS A 187 8.15 3.59 -8.37
CA LYS A 187 7.84 3.74 -9.79
C LYS A 187 9.01 4.42 -10.51
N TRP A 188 9.32 3.96 -11.72
CA TRP A 188 10.29 4.62 -12.61
C TRP A 188 11.74 4.65 -12.09
N SER A 189 12.09 3.74 -11.17
CA SER A 189 13.40 3.67 -10.55
C SER A 189 14.52 3.44 -11.57
N LYS A 190 14.33 2.53 -12.54
CA LYS A 190 15.29 2.24 -13.62
C LYS A 190 15.63 3.47 -14.46
N GLN A 191 14.61 4.21 -14.90
CA GLN A 191 14.77 5.39 -15.76
C GLN A 191 15.41 6.54 -14.97
N THR A 192 14.98 6.75 -13.73
CA THR A 192 15.55 7.77 -12.84
C THR A 192 17.01 7.48 -12.52
N LYS A 193 17.35 6.21 -12.26
CA LYS A 193 18.73 5.74 -12.10
C LYS A 193 19.59 6.09 -13.32
N LYS A 194 19.09 5.85 -14.53
CA LYS A 194 19.79 6.21 -15.77
C LYS A 194 20.04 7.72 -15.87
N SER A 195 19.02 8.55 -15.66
CA SER A 195 19.17 10.02 -15.67
C SER A 195 20.19 10.51 -14.63
N LEU A 196 20.22 9.89 -13.45
CA LEU A 196 21.20 10.18 -12.41
C LEU A 196 22.63 9.78 -12.81
N ILE A 197 22.81 8.64 -13.48
CA ILE A 197 24.10 8.19 -14.01
C ILE A 197 24.59 9.12 -15.14
N GLU A 198 23.71 9.51 -16.06
CA GLU A 198 24.03 10.47 -17.13
C GLU A 198 24.45 11.82 -16.55
N LEU A 199 23.67 12.33 -15.59
CA LEU A 199 24.05 13.54 -14.85
C LEU A 199 25.42 13.36 -14.21
N ARG A 200 25.68 12.25 -13.52
CA ARG A 200 26.97 11.97 -12.88
C ARG A 200 28.13 11.99 -13.88
N ASN A 201 27.96 11.43 -15.06
CA ASN A 201 28.98 11.37 -16.10
C ASN A 201 29.42 12.78 -16.59
N THR A 202 28.55 13.79 -16.48
CA THR A 202 28.90 15.19 -16.79
C THR A 202 29.77 15.88 -15.71
N TYR A 203 30.00 15.23 -14.55
CA TYR A 203 30.74 15.80 -13.39
C TYR A 203 31.88 14.88 -12.88
N SER A 204 32.56 14.17 -13.78
CA SER A 204 33.50 13.05 -13.50
C SER A 204 34.70 13.36 -12.57
N GLU A 205 34.95 14.61 -12.18
CA GLU A 205 36.14 15.01 -11.40
C GLU A 205 35.96 14.97 -9.86
N LYS A 206 34.76 14.71 -9.33
CA LYS A 206 34.47 14.75 -7.87
C LYS A 206 34.17 13.37 -7.30
N GLU A 207 34.56 13.13 -6.05
CA GLU A 207 34.15 11.95 -5.27
C GLU A 207 32.62 11.78 -5.28
N ALA A 208 32.13 10.54 -5.31
CA ALA A 208 30.71 10.21 -5.43
C ALA A 208 29.84 10.93 -4.38
N GLN A 209 30.26 10.90 -3.12
CA GLN A 209 29.54 11.56 -2.03
C GLN A 209 29.44 13.08 -2.23
N GLN A 210 30.53 13.73 -2.65
CA GLN A 210 30.54 15.18 -2.88
C GLN A 210 29.63 15.59 -4.06
N PHE A 211 29.43 14.71 -5.04
CA PHE A 211 28.47 14.94 -6.11
C PHE A 211 27.04 14.90 -5.57
N VAL A 212 26.70 13.87 -4.82
CA VAL A 212 25.36 13.70 -4.21
C VAL A 212 25.02 14.89 -3.32
N GLU A 213 25.95 15.32 -2.46
CA GLU A 213 25.76 16.50 -1.60
C GLU A 213 25.55 17.78 -2.40
N LYS A 214 26.38 18.05 -3.42
CA LYS A 214 26.28 19.27 -4.23
C LYS A 214 25.04 19.29 -5.12
N LYS A 215 24.50 18.13 -5.48
CA LYS A 215 23.33 17.97 -6.35
C LYS A 215 22.07 17.59 -5.59
N ALA A 216 22.06 17.67 -4.27
CA ALA A 216 20.93 17.27 -3.44
C ALA A 216 19.59 17.86 -3.89
N LEU A 217 19.51 19.18 -4.08
CA LEU A 217 18.27 19.84 -4.54
C LEU A 217 17.79 19.29 -5.89
N PHE A 218 18.70 19.09 -6.85
CA PHE A 218 18.34 18.53 -8.16
C PHE A 218 17.85 17.08 -8.04
N ILE A 219 18.46 16.28 -7.17
CA ILE A 219 18.06 14.88 -6.94
C ILE A 219 16.66 14.86 -6.28
N TYR A 220 16.41 15.71 -5.29
CA TYR A 220 15.07 15.89 -4.70
C TYR A 220 14.04 16.29 -5.77
N GLU A 221 14.35 17.29 -6.59
CA GLU A 221 13.48 17.75 -7.67
C GLU A 221 13.15 16.62 -8.66
N LEU A 222 14.15 15.83 -9.05
CA LEU A 222 13.96 14.69 -9.95
C LEU A 222 13.09 13.61 -9.31
N PHE A 223 13.35 13.23 -8.05
CA PHE A 223 12.54 12.22 -7.34
C PHE A 223 11.09 12.64 -7.22
N ILE A 224 10.83 13.89 -6.82
CA ILE A 224 9.48 14.44 -6.65
C ILE A 224 8.75 14.48 -7.99
N LYS A 225 9.36 15.06 -9.03
CA LYS A 225 8.77 15.10 -10.38
C LYS A 225 8.43 13.69 -10.87
N ARG A 226 9.34 12.73 -10.74
CA ARG A 226 9.13 11.34 -11.16
C ARG A 226 8.06 10.62 -10.35
N SER A 227 7.90 10.94 -9.07
CA SER A 227 6.86 10.35 -8.22
C SER A 227 5.45 10.80 -8.59
N MET A 228 5.31 12.01 -9.14
CA MET A 228 4.03 12.63 -9.49
C MET A 228 3.69 12.57 -10.98
N ALA A 229 4.68 12.31 -11.84
CA ALA A 229 4.50 12.33 -13.28
C ALA A 229 3.45 11.31 -13.74
N THR A 230 2.52 11.79 -14.56
CA THR A 230 1.60 10.92 -15.29
C THR A 230 2.36 10.13 -16.35
N MET A 231 1.77 9.01 -16.81
CA MET A 231 2.34 8.20 -17.89
C MET A 231 2.62 9.05 -19.16
N SER A 232 1.73 9.99 -19.49
CA SER A 232 1.84 10.85 -20.66
C SER A 232 2.99 11.86 -20.56
N GLU A 233 3.14 12.54 -19.42
CA GLU A 233 4.23 13.49 -19.18
C GLU A 233 5.60 12.79 -19.18
N LEU A 234 5.66 11.57 -18.64
CA LEU A 234 6.86 10.72 -18.70
C LEU A 234 7.19 10.26 -20.11
N VAL A 235 6.19 9.86 -20.90
CA VAL A 235 6.38 9.46 -22.30
C VAL A 235 6.98 10.61 -23.11
N GLU A 236 6.51 11.84 -22.91
CA GLU A 236 7.03 13.02 -23.60
C GLU A 236 8.45 13.41 -23.16
N GLU A 237 8.81 13.20 -21.88
CA GLU A 237 10.12 13.60 -21.34
C GLU A 237 11.21 12.52 -21.51
N VAL A 238 10.82 11.23 -21.49
CA VAL A 238 11.76 10.10 -21.48
C VAL A 238 11.96 9.48 -22.85
N LEU A 239 10.93 9.47 -23.71
CA LEU A 239 11.03 8.84 -25.02
C LEU A 239 11.62 9.82 -26.04
N SER A 240 12.42 9.28 -26.95
CA SER A 240 12.91 10.03 -28.12
C SER A 240 11.77 10.41 -29.06
N GLU A 241 11.95 11.46 -29.87
CA GLU A 241 10.97 11.87 -30.90
C GLU A 241 10.55 10.70 -31.80
N LYS A 242 11.47 9.79 -32.12
CA LYS A 242 11.18 8.58 -32.92
C LYS A 242 10.24 7.61 -32.21
N GLN A 243 10.41 7.41 -30.90
CA GLN A 243 9.57 6.52 -30.08
C GLN A 243 8.18 7.12 -29.88
N VAL A 244 8.08 8.43 -29.65
CA VAL A 244 6.78 9.14 -29.58
C VAL A 244 6.03 9.05 -30.91
N ASN A 245 6.75 9.20 -32.04
CA ASN A 245 6.16 9.03 -33.37
C ASN A 245 5.70 7.59 -33.61
N ALA A 246 6.48 6.59 -33.19
CA ALA A 246 6.08 5.19 -33.25
C ALA A 246 4.77 4.94 -32.46
N LEU A 247 4.68 5.40 -31.21
CA LEU A 247 3.47 5.28 -30.39
C LEU A 247 2.25 5.99 -31.00
N SER A 248 2.44 7.17 -31.57
CA SER A 248 1.38 7.90 -32.28
C SER A 248 0.90 7.14 -33.53
N SER A 249 1.81 6.44 -34.21
CA SER A 249 1.51 5.64 -35.39
C SER A 249 0.75 4.35 -35.05
N VAL A 250 1.00 3.75 -33.89
CA VAL A 250 0.29 2.55 -33.40
C VAL A 250 -1.23 2.75 -33.39
N GLU A 251 -1.69 3.90 -32.88
CA GLU A 251 -3.13 4.19 -32.78
C GLU A 251 -3.79 4.32 -34.17
N ASN A 252 -3.10 4.96 -35.12
CA ASN A 252 -3.57 5.10 -36.50
C ASN A 252 -3.65 3.75 -37.20
N VAL A 253 -2.61 2.92 -37.08
CA VAL A 253 -2.55 1.59 -37.70
C VAL A 253 -3.68 0.69 -37.21
N PHE A 254 -3.94 0.64 -35.90
CA PHE A 254 -5.00 -0.23 -35.39
C PHE A 254 -6.41 0.26 -35.72
N ARG A 255 -6.59 1.58 -35.85
CA ARG A 255 -7.85 2.15 -36.35
C ARG A 255 -8.09 1.77 -37.81
N GLU A 256 -7.07 1.82 -38.66
CA GLU A 256 -7.16 1.40 -40.07
C GLU A 256 -7.41 -0.10 -40.23
N LEU A 257 -6.84 -0.92 -39.34
CA LEU A 257 -7.06 -2.37 -39.30
C LEU A 257 -8.39 -2.79 -38.64
N GLY A 258 -9.24 -1.82 -38.27
CA GLY A 258 -10.58 -2.08 -37.75
C GLY A 258 -10.63 -2.83 -36.42
N GLN A 259 -9.58 -2.73 -35.59
CA GLN A 259 -9.48 -3.49 -34.35
C GLN A 259 -10.35 -2.92 -33.22
N THR A 260 -10.77 -3.79 -32.31
CA THR A 260 -11.60 -3.43 -31.15
C THR A 260 -10.89 -2.43 -30.23
N ALA A 261 -11.64 -1.69 -29.42
CA ALA A 261 -11.06 -0.78 -28.42
C ALA A 261 -10.14 -1.53 -27.44
N ASN A 262 -10.53 -2.75 -27.04
CA ASN A 262 -9.73 -3.59 -26.15
C ASN A 262 -8.39 -4.03 -26.77
N ALA A 263 -8.41 -4.51 -28.02
CA ALA A 263 -7.18 -4.89 -28.72
C ALA A 263 -6.23 -3.70 -28.91
N ARG A 264 -6.79 -2.52 -29.21
CA ARG A 264 -6.02 -1.27 -29.29
C ARG A 264 -5.37 -0.91 -27.96
N GLU A 265 -6.12 -1.01 -26.87
CA GLU A 265 -5.61 -0.70 -25.52
C GLU A 265 -4.47 -1.64 -25.10
N ILE A 266 -4.63 -2.95 -25.29
CA ILE A 266 -3.63 -3.96 -24.92
C ILE A 266 -2.32 -3.73 -25.68
N LEU A 267 -2.39 -3.59 -27.00
CA LEU A 267 -1.20 -3.44 -27.83
C LEU A 267 -0.54 -2.07 -27.68
N HIS A 268 -1.32 -1.01 -27.39
CA HIS A 268 -0.77 0.29 -27.05
C HIS A 268 -0.01 0.24 -25.72
N LYS A 269 -0.55 -0.43 -24.69
CA LYS A 269 0.16 -0.65 -23.42
C LYS A 269 1.44 -1.46 -23.60
N LEU A 270 1.41 -2.51 -24.43
CA LEU A 270 2.61 -3.29 -24.76
C LEU A 270 3.67 -2.43 -25.45
N ALA A 271 3.28 -1.58 -26.41
CA ALA A 271 4.19 -0.66 -27.09
C ALA A 271 4.80 0.38 -26.13
N VAL A 272 4.00 0.93 -25.21
CA VAL A 272 4.48 1.86 -24.18
C VAL A 272 5.44 1.15 -23.22
N ALA A 273 5.08 -0.05 -22.73
CA ALA A 273 5.92 -0.84 -21.85
C ALA A 273 7.26 -1.19 -22.51
N TYR A 274 7.26 -1.50 -23.81
CA TYR A 274 8.46 -1.82 -24.58
C TYR A 274 9.46 -0.67 -24.59
N PHE A 275 9.01 0.54 -24.92
CA PHE A 275 9.90 1.70 -24.92
C PHE A 275 10.32 2.13 -23.53
N LEU A 276 9.50 1.91 -22.50
CA LEU A 276 9.83 2.30 -21.14
C LEU A 276 10.77 1.30 -20.45
N ASN A 277 10.61 -0.01 -20.64
CA ASN A 277 11.39 -1.03 -19.95
C ASN A 277 12.79 -1.22 -20.53
N GLU A 278 12.90 -1.26 -21.86
CA GLU A 278 14.15 -1.62 -22.55
C GLU A 278 14.85 -0.40 -23.19
N GLN A 279 14.13 0.73 -23.37
CA GLN A 279 14.60 1.93 -24.10
C GLN A 279 15.47 1.64 -25.35
N PRO A 280 15.05 0.74 -26.25
CA PRO A 280 15.83 0.44 -27.45
C PRO A 280 15.83 1.65 -28.39
N ASP A 281 16.96 1.90 -29.06
CA ASP A 281 16.99 2.87 -30.16
C ASP A 281 16.09 2.36 -31.28
N VAL A 282 15.14 3.20 -31.73
CA VAL A 282 14.21 2.82 -32.79
C VAL A 282 14.94 2.96 -34.13
N ALA A 283 15.49 1.84 -34.60
CA ALA A 283 16.16 1.75 -35.89
C ALA A 283 15.20 2.04 -37.06
N SER A 284 13.98 1.49 -37.00
CA SER A 284 12.90 1.71 -37.97
C SER A 284 11.54 1.62 -37.27
N VAL A 285 10.68 2.61 -37.52
CA VAL A 285 9.30 2.63 -37.00
C VAL A 285 8.45 1.60 -37.72
N GLU A 286 8.73 1.38 -39.01
CA GLU A 286 8.07 0.42 -39.88
C GLU A 286 8.25 -1.02 -39.38
N ASP A 287 9.49 -1.39 -39.04
CA ASP A 287 9.84 -2.71 -38.49
C ASP A 287 9.13 -2.95 -37.15
N PHE A 288 9.09 -1.94 -36.29
CA PHE A 288 8.40 -2.00 -35.00
C PHE A 288 6.89 -2.17 -35.15
N LEU A 289 6.25 -1.40 -36.03
CA LEU A 289 4.80 -1.47 -36.26
C LEU A 289 4.39 -2.82 -36.85
N ALA A 290 5.17 -3.33 -37.81
CA ALA A 290 4.95 -4.66 -38.39
C ALA A 290 5.08 -5.75 -37.33
N ALA A 291 6.09 -5.65 -36.45
CA ALA A 291 6.30 -6.58 -35.35
C ALA A 291 5.18 -6.54 -34.32
N LEU A 292 4.73 -5.37 -33.91
CA LEU A 292 3.64 -5.21 -32.94
C LEU A 292 2.32 -5.79 -33.46
N VAL A 293 2.01 -5.57 -34.74
CA VAL A 293 0.86 -6.19 -35.41
C VAL A 293 1.02 -7.71 -35.47
N LYS A 294 2.22 -8.20 -35.81
CA LYS A 294 2.50 -9.64 -35.86
C LYS A 294 2.32 -10.30 -34.49
N VAL A 295 2.85 -9.70 -33.42
CA VAL A 295 2.66 -10.17 -32.04
C VAL A 295 1.17 -10.17 -31.69
N GLY A 296 0.45 -9.08 -31.99
CA GLY A 296 -1.00 -9.00 -31.74
C GLY A 296 -1.82 -10.10 -32.44
N ILE A 297 -1.40 -10.51 -33.64
CA ILE A 297 -1.99 -11.66 -34.35
C ILE A 297 -1.61 -12.98 -33.65
N ASP A 298 -0.32 -13.16 -33.33
CA ASP A 298 0.20 -14.41 -32.75
C ASP A 298 -0.41 -14.74 -31.39
N ILE A 299 -0.63 -13.72 -30.56
CA ILE A 299 -1.24 -13.87 -29.22
C ILE A 299 -2.79 -13.89 -29.26
N GLY A 300 -3.39 -13.75 -30.45
CA GLY A 300 -4.85 -13.80 -30.62
C GLY A 300 -5.63 -12.54 -30.17
N VAL A 301 -4.93 -11.46 -29.83
CA VAL A 301 -5.55 -10.17 -29.43
C VAL A 301 -6.18 -9.47 -30.65
N MET A 302 -5.57 -9.62 -31.84
CA MET A 302 -6.13 -9.12 -33.09
C MET A 302 -6.94 -10.20 -33.80
N GLN A 303 -8.13 -9.85 -34.27
CA GLN A 303 -8.98 -10.75 -35.05
C GLN A 303 -9.19 -10.27 -36.49
N GLY A 304 -9.33 -11.22 -37.41
CA GLY A 304 -9.84 -10.97 -38.76
C GLY A 304 -8.94 -10.16 -39.68
N THR A 305 -7.63 -10.07 -39.42
CA THR A 305 -6.71 -9.25 -40.23
C THR A 305 -6.41 -9.87 -41.60
N GLY A 306 -6.34 -11.21 -41.69
CA GLY A 306 -5.99 -11.92 -42.93
C GLY A 306 -4.56 -11.60 -43.43
N LEU A 307 -3.73 -11.00 -42.59
CA LEU A 307 -2.38 -10.56 -42.93
C LEU A 307 -1.38 -11.69 -42.63
N ASP A 308 -0.74 -12.22 -43.67
CA ASP A 308 0.42 -13.09 -43.52
C ASP A 308 1.72 -12.26 -43.41
N GLU A 309 2.83 -12.93 -43.11
CA GLU A 309 4.13 -12.29 -42.91
C GLU A 309 4.57 -11.45 -44.14
N SER A 310 4.38 -11.97 -45.35
CA SER A 310 4.71 -11.24 -46.59
C SER A 310 3.88 -9.98 -46.77
N THR A 311 2.59 -10.05 -46.43
CA THR A 311 1.67 -8.91 -46.55
C THR A 311 1.99 -7.85 -45.50
N LEU A 312 2.43 -8.24 -44.30
CA LEU A 312 2.88 -7.30 -43.26
C LEU A 312 4.13 -6.55 -43.71
N LEU A 313 5.14 -7.25 -44.22
CA LEU A 313 6.37 -6.63 -44.69
C LEU A 313 6.11 -5.63 -45.83
N GLU A 314 5.26 -6.00 -46.80
CA GLU A 314 4.89 -5.10 -47.90
C GLU A 314 4.07 -3.90 -47.41
N LYS A 315 3.08 -4.12 -46.55
CA LYS A 315 2.18 -3.07 -46.06
C LYS A 315 2.90 -1.99 -45.27
N PHE A 316 3.82 -2.39 -44.40
CA PHE A 316 4.55 -1.45 -43.55
C PHE A 316 5.86 -0.98 -44.17
N GLY A 317 6.33 -1.61 -45.26
CA GLY A 317 7.67 -1.37 -45.80
C GLY A 317 8.78 -1.87 -44.88
N ALA A 318 8.48 -2.90 -44.08
CA ALA A 318 9.36 -3.44 -43.06
C ALA A 318 10.36 -4.45 -43.63
N SER A 319 11.51 -4.57 -42.98
CA SER A 319 12.50 -5.61 -43.19
C SER A 319 12.17 -6.85 -42.36
N LYS A 320 12.34 -8.03 -42.96
CA LYS A 320 12.10 -9.31 -42.25
C LYS A 320 12.97 -9.43 -41.00
N THR A 321 14.23 -9.00 -41.09
CA THR A 321 15.20 -9.07 -39.98
C THR A 321 14.88 -8.10 -38.85
N GLY A 322 14.49 -6.87 -39.16
CA GLY A 322 14.15 -5.89 -38.12
C GLY A 322 12.81 -6.20 -37.45
N MET A 323 11.81 -6.61 -38.22
CA MET A 323 10.53 -7.06 -37.69
C MET A 323 10.70 -8.24 -36.72
N GLU A 324 11.52 -9.24 -37.07
CA GLU A 324 11.71 -10.41 -36.21
C GLU A 324 12.40 -10.06 -34.88
N SER A 325 13.39 -9.16 -34.91
CA SER A 325 14.06 -8.67 -33.69
C SER A 325 13.06 -8.02 -32.73
N TYR A 326 12.24 -7.07 -33.22
CA TYR A 326 11.21 -6.44 -32.38
C TYR A 326 10.14 -7.44 -31.93
N ARG A 327 9.81 -8.44 -32.77
CA ARG A 327 8.79 -9.45 -32.45
C ARG A 327 9.20 -10.30 -31.27
N GLU A 328 10.46 -10.74 -31.24
CA GLU A 328 11.00 -11.53 -30.12
C GLU A 328 10.95 -10.73 -28.80
N ASP A 329 11.41 -9.48 -28.82
CA ASP A 329 11.43 -8.65 -27.61
C ASP A 329 10.00 -8.29 -27.13
N LEU A 330 9.10 -7.94 -28.06
CA LEU A 330 7.70 -7.63 -27.73
C LEU A 330 6.94 -8.86 -27.23
N ALA A 331 7.20 -10.05 -27.78
CA ALA A 331 6.59 -11.29 -27.32
C ALA A 331 7.08 -11.67 -25.92
N SER A 332 8.40 -11.57 -25.67
CA SER A 332 8.97 -11.81 -24.34
C SER A 332 8.41 -10.83 -23.31
N LEU A 333 8.33 -9.55 -23.66
CA LEU A 333 7.76 -8.55 -22.78
C LEU A 333 6.27 -8.78 -22.53
N TYR A 334 5.51 -9.18 -23.55
CA TYR A 334 4.11 -9.54 -23.36
C TYR A 334 3.98 -10.75 -22.44
N GLU A 335 4.80 -11.80 -22.61
CA GLU A 335 4.84 -12.93 -21.69
C GLU A 335 5.22 -12.50 -20.27
N ASP A 336 6.16 -11.57 -20.08
CA ASP A 336 6.52 -11.04 -18.76
C ASP A 336 5.44 -10.15 -18.16
N MET A 337 4.75 -9.35 -18.97
CA MET A 337 3.58 -8.56 -18.57
C MET A 337 2.39 -9.45 -18.22
N MET A 338 2.22 -10.57 -18.93
CA MET A 338 1.27 -11.59 -18.55
C MET A 338 1.77 -12.30 -17.30
N ARG A 339 3.03 -12.66 -17.11
CA ARG A 339 3.52 -13.28 -15.87
C ARG A 339 3.49 -12.36 -14.64
N SER A 340 3.61 -11.04 -14.83
CA SER A 340 3.48 -10.02 -13.78
C SER A 340 2.05 -9.46 -13.64
N GLY A 341 1.18 -9.73 -14.61
CA GLY A 341 -0.27 -9.44 -14.62
C GLY A 341 -1.16 -10.67 -14.45
N ASP A 342 -0.55 -11.86 -14.37
CA ASP A 342 -1.08 -13.19 -14.06
C ASP A 342 -0.66 -13.58 -12.64
N GLU A 343 -0.40 -12.61 -11.76
CA GLU A 343 -1.23 -12.66 -10.58
C GLU A 343 -2.60 -12.14 -11.03
N PRO A 344 -3.60 -13.03 -11.27
CA PRO A 344 -4.96 -12.53 -11.27
C PRO A 344 -5.11 -11.73 -9.97
N ALA A 345 -5.96 -10.71 -9.95
CA ALA A 345 -6.44 -10.16 -8.68
C ALA A 345 -7.06 -11.25 -7.76
N ALA A 346 -7.17 -12.50 -8.25
CA ALA A 346 -7.34 -13.74 -7.50
C ALA A 346 -6.02 -14.42 -7.03
N ALA A 347 -4.93 -13.70 -6.75
CA ALA A 347 -3.73 -14.25 -6.10
C ALA A 347 -3.19 -13.39 -4.95
N GLU A 348 -3.79 -12.23 -4.67
CA GLU A 348 -3.48 -11.47 -3.46
C GLU A 348 -4.39 -11.94 -2.32
N ILE A 349 -3.77 -12.31 -1.20
CA ILE A 349 -4.49 -12.57 0.04
C ILE A 349 -5.24 -11.29 0.43
N TYR A 350 -6.57 -11.39 0.57
CA TYR A 350 -7.41 -10.26 0.96
C TYR A 350 -8.04 -10.51 2.32
N ALA A 351 -8.26 -9.43 3.09
CA ALA A 351 -8.82 -9.53 4.43
C ALA A 351 -10.31 -9.22 4.45
N ILE A 352 -11.09 -10.08 5.09
CA ILE A 352 -12.51 -9.87 5.41
C ILE A 352 -12.71 -9.80 6.92
N GLY A 353 -13.75 -9.10 7.38
CA GLY A 353 -14.10 -9.10 8.80
C GLY A 353 -14.86 -7.86 9.27
N THR A 354 -15.46 -7.96 10.44
CA THR A 354 -16.13 -6.83 11.11
C THR A 354 -15.18 -5.98 11.97
N ASP A 355 -14.05 -6.54 12.39
CA ASP A 355 -13.13 -5.87 13.29
C ASP A 355 -12.20 -4.89 12.54
N SER A 356 -11.57 -3.99 13.29
CA SER A 356 -10.52 -3.13 12.74
C SER A 356 -9.37 -3.96 12.17
N ARG A 357 -8.75 -3.49 11.09
CA ARG A 357 -7.53 -4.12 10.56
C ARG A 357 -6.40 -4.05 11.60
N PRO A 358 -5.48 -5.04 11.64
CA PRO A 358 -4.38 -5.03 12.61
C PRO A 358 -3.53 -3.75 12.62
N SER A 359 -3.36 -3.13 11.46
CA SER A 359 -2.61 -1.87 11.29
C SER A 359 -3.36 -0.62 11.74
N GLU A 360 -4.67 -0.70 11.99
CA GLU A 360 -5.50 0.48 12.26
C GLU A 360 -5.19 1.11 13.62
N LYS A 361 -4.82 0.31 14.63
CA LYS A 361 -4.42 0.82 15.95
C LYS A 361 -3.22 1.77 15.82
N SER A 362 -2.14 1.30 15.20
CA SER A 362 -0.90 2.07 15.05
C SER A 362 -1.10 3.30 14.17
N LEU A 363 -1.89 3.18 13.11
CA LEU A 363 -2.25 4.32 12.25
C LEU A 363 -3.05 5.36 13.03
N TRP A 364 -4.03 4.93 13.81
CA TRP A 364 -4.83 5.80 14.65
C TRP A 364 -3.98 6.50 15.71
N GLU A 365 -3.09 5.78 16.41
CA GLU A 365 -2.18 6.36 17.40
C GLU A 365 -1.32 7.45 16.77
N THR A 366 -0.69 7.14 15.63
CA THR A 366 0.14 8.09 14.88
C THR A 366 -0.66 9.31 14.45
N SER A 367 -1.82 9.12 13.82
CA SER A 367 -2.67 10.25 13.37
C SER A 367 -3.15 11.14 14.52
N MET A 368 -3.43 10.56 15.70
CA MET A 368 -3.88 11.33 16.86
C MET A 368 -2.73 12.11 17.53
N THR A 369 -1.49 11.65 17.43
CA THR A 369 -0.32 12.32 18.03
C THR A 369 0.38 13.29 17.08
N THR A 370 0.39 13.03 15.78
CA THR A 370 1.03 13.89 14.78
C THR A 370 0.28 15.22 14.65
N GLY A 371 1.02 16.33 14.66
CA GLY A 371 0.47 17.67 14.43
C GLY A 371 -0.06 17.80 13.00
N GLY A 372 -1.18 18.50 12.80
CA GLY A 372 -1.73 18.77 11.46
C GLY A 372 -2.52 17.63 10.81
N VAL A 373 -2.34 16.37 11.21
CA VAL A 373 -3.02 15.20 10.59
C VAL A 373 -4.49 15.09 10.97
N VAL A 374 -4.84 15.33 12.24
CA VAL A 374 -6.22 15.36 12.73
C VAL A 374 -6.47 16.70 13.42
N LEU A 375 -7.56 17.38 13.04
CA LEU A 375 -7.97 18.64 13.65
C LEU A 375 -8.19 18.46 15.17
N PRO A 376 -7.73 19.40 16.03
CA PRO A 376 -7.79 19.26 17.48
C PRO A 376 -9.17 18.91 18.05
N GLU A 377 -10.24 19.48 17.48
CA GLU A 377 -11.63 19.27 17.86
C GLU A 377 -12.16 17.87 17.52
N ARG A 378 -11.49 17.15 16.61
CA ARG A 378 -11.81 15.78 16.22
C ARG A 378 -10.95 14.75 16.95
N LYS A 379 -9.93 15.18 17.69
CA LYS A 379 -9.15 14.30 18.55
C LYS A 379 -10.01 13.89 19.74
N PRO A 380 -9.93 12.63 20.17
CA PRO A 380 -10.67 12.19 21.34
C PRO A 380 -10.12 12.91 22.59
N THR A 381 -10.95 12.98 23.62
CA THR A 381 -10.46 13.34 24.97
C THR A 381 -9.47 12.28 25.46
N VAL A 382 -8.71 12.57 26.52
CA VAL A 382 -7.81 11.57 27.14
C VAL A 382 -8.54 10.29 27.54
N ALA A 383 -9.78 10.40 28.05
CA ALA A 383 -10.60 9.25 28.38
C ALA A 383 -11.07 8.51 27.11
N GLY A 384 -11.58 9.24 26.12
CA GLY A 384 -12.02 8.66 24.85
C GLY A 384 -10.89 7.96 24.10
N GLY A 385 -9.67 8.51 24.12
CA GLY A 385 -8.51 7.89 23.52
C GLY A 385 -8.09 6.60 24.23
N ARG A 386 -8.13 6.58 25.57
CA ARG A 386 -7.89 5.34 26.33
C ARG A 386 -8.95 4.28 26.06
N ALA A 387 -10.22 4.66 25.95
CA ALA A 387 -11.29 3.75 25.59
C ALA A 387 -11.09 3.17 24.19
N GLN A 388 -10.73 4.01 23.21
CA GLN A 388 -10.44 3.58 21.85
C GLN A 388 -9.27 2.58 21.77
N LEU A 389 -8.17 2.83 22.48
CA LEU A 389 -7.03 1.92 22.51
C LEU A 389 -7.39 0.56 23.12
N LEU A 390 -8.20 0.54 24.18
CA LEU A 390 -8.72 -0.70 24.77
C LEU A 390 -9.68 -1.42 23.82
N ALA A 391 -10.45 -0.70 23.01
CA ALA A 391 -11.30 -1.31 21.99
C ALA A 391 -10.47 -1.98 20.89
N TYR A 392 -9.41 -1.33 20.41
CA TYR A 392 -8.45 -1.97 19.49
C TYR A 392 -7.80 -3.22 20.09
N GLU A 393 -7.40 -3.16 21.37
CA GLU A 393 -6.86 -4.35 22.06
C GLU A 393 -7.91 -5.46 22.20
N ALA A 394 -9.18 -5.11 22.40
CA ALA A 394 -10.27 -6.09 22.43
C ALA A 394 -10.47 -6.76 21.07
N TYR A 395 -10.38 -6.01 19.96
CA TYR A 395 -10.45 -6.57 18.61
C TYR A 395 -9.31 -7.56 18.33
N LEU A 396 -8.11 -7.29 18.84
CA LEU A 396 -6.92 -8.13 18.66
C LEU A 396 -6.78 -9.26 19.70
N ALA A 397 -7.71 -9.39 20.65
CA ALA A 397 -7.59 -10.37 21.72
C ALA A 397 -7.73 -11.81 21.20
N GLU A 398 -6.79 -12.68 21.59
CA GLU A 398 -6.77 -14.10 21.18
C GLU A 398 -7.86 -14.94 21.88
N THR A 399 -8.44 -14.44 22.97
CA THR A 399 -9.45 -15.16 23.77
C THR A 399 -10.71 -14.34 23.97
N VAL A 400 -11.85 -15.03 24.00
CA VAL A 400 -13.17 -14.42 24.22
C VAL A 400 -13.25 -13.74 25.59
N GLU A 401 -12.63 -14.33 26.61
CA GLU A 401 -12.57 -13.78 27.97
C GLU A 401 -11.82 -12.45 28.01
N GLU A 402 -10.66 -12.37 27.34
CA GLU A 402 -9.87 -11.14 27.26
C GLU A 402 -10.59 -10.06 26.46
N ARG A 403 -11.13 -10.42 25.28
CA ARG A 403 -11.96 -9.54 24.46
C ARG A 403 -13.08 -8.90 25.27
N ARG A 404 -13.85 -9.71 26.01
CA ARG A 404 -14.94 -9.22 26.87
C ARG A 404 -14.45 -8.31 27.99
N LYS A 405 -13.33 -8.64 28.63
CA LYS A 405 -12.75 -7.84 29.71
C LYS A 405 -12.29 -6.46 29.21
N LEU A 406 -11.61 -6.42 28.08
CA LEU A 406 -11.12 -5.19 27.45
C LEU A 406 -12.29 -4.34 26.95
N ALA A 407 -13.24 -4.95 26.25
CA ALA A 407 -14.48 -4.31 25.80
C ALA A 407 -15.26 -3.66 26.95
N LYS A 408 -15.45 -4.40 28.05
CA LYS A 408 -16.13 -3.87 29.24
C LYS A 408 -15.38 -2.66 29.81
N ARG A 409 -14.06 -2.73 29.91
CA ARG A 409 -13.24 -1.63 30.44
C ARG A 409 -13.27 -0.40 29.52
N ALA A 410 -13.24 -0.60 28.20
CA ALA A 410 -13.38 0.47 27.22
C ALA A 410 -14.71 1.20 27.42
N TYR A 411 -15.82 0.44 27.52
CA TYR A 411 -17.16 0.98 27.72
C TYR A 411 -17.35 1.68 29.07
N GLU A 412 -16.74 1.19 30.15
CA GLU A 412 -16.75 1.84 31.47
C GLU A 412 -16.01 3.19 31.48
N ILE A 413 -14.97 3.34 30.64
CA ILE A 413 -14.20 4.59 30.51
C ILE A 413 -14.97 5.60 29.65
N ASP A 414 -15.51 5.15 28.52
CA ASP A 414 -16.29 5.99 27.61
C ASP A 414 -17.42 5.18 26.96
N ALA A 415 -18.63 5.32 27.52
CA ALA A 415 -19.84 4.69 27.02
C ALA A 415 -20.39 5.34 25.72
N MET A 416 -19.70 6.37 25.21
CA MET A 416 -19.98 7.05 23.94
C MET A 416 -18.95 6.69 22.87
N ASN A 417 -17.90 5.94 23.20
CA ASN A 417 -16.93 5.47 22.21
C ASN A 417 -17.58 4.44 21.26
N PRO A 418 -17.58 4.67 19.93
CA PRO A 418 -18.29 3.81 18.99
C PRO A 418 -17.84 2.35 19.01
N ASP A 419 -16.53 2.09 19.05
CA ASP A 419 -15.99 0.74 19.05
C ASP A 419 -16.26 0.00 20.35
N ALA A 420 -16.22 0.70 21.49
CA ALA A 420 -16.65 0.14 22.76
C ALA A 420 -18.13 -0.26 22.74
N ILE A 421 -18.99 0.53 22.08
CA ILE A 421 -20.42 0.22 21.91
C ILE A 421 -20.60 -1.00 20.99
N LEU A 422 -19.87 -1.10 19.87
CA LEU A 422 -19.92 -2.26 18.97
C LEU A 422 -19.54 -3.56 19.69
N LEU A 423 -18.50 -3.52 20.51
CA LEU A 423 -18.09 -4.67 21.33
C LEU A 423 -19.13 -5.05 22.40
N GLN A 424 -19.95 -4.12 22.87
CA GLN A 424 -21.10 -4.44 23.72
C GLN A 424 -22.24 -5.08 22.91
N ALA A 425 -22.50 -4.59 21.70
CA ALA A 425 -23.52 -5.14 20.81
C ALA A 425 -23.22 -6.61 20.47
N GLU A 426 -21.96 -6.96 20.26
CA GLU A 426 -21.51 -8.33 19.96
C GLU A 426 -21.90 -9.38 21.01
N ILE A 427 -21.97 -8.97 22.29
CA ILE A 427 -22.27 -9.89 23.39
C ILE A 427 -23.71 -9.78 23.90
N GLU A 428 -24.50 -8.89 23.30
CA GLU A 428 -25.92 -8.74 23.62
C GLU A 428 -26.72 -9.82 22.90
N HIS A 429 -27.51 -10.57 23.67
CA HIS A 429 -28.30 -11.69 23.15
C HIS A 429 -29.73 -11.29 22.80
N ASP A 430 -30.20 -10.17 23.34
CA ASP A 430 -31.49 -9.59 23.02
C ASP A 430 -31.39 -8.75 21.74
N GLY A 431 -32.06 -9.20 20.67
CA GLY A 431 -31.92 -8.58 19.35
C GLY A 431 -32.38 -7.12 19.31
N GLU A 432 -33.39 -6.71 20.09
CA GLU A 432 -33.82 -5.31 20.16
C GLU A 432 -32.75 -4.45 20.83
N LYS A 433 -32.15 -4.96 21.91
CA LYS A 433 -31.04 -4.27 22.60
C LYS A 433 -29.79 -4.19 21.73
N ALA A 434 -29.46 -5.26 20.99
CA ALA A 434 -28.33 -5.28 20.08
C ALA A 434 -28.49 -4.24 18.97
N ASN A 435 -29.67 -4.18 18.33
CA ASN A 435 -30.00 -3.15 17.34
C ASN A 435 -29.83 -1.73 17.90
N ALA A 436 -30.36 -1.48 19.10
CA ALA A 436 -30.22 -0.17 19.76
C ALA A 436 -28.75 0.20 20.03
N LEU A 437 -27.89 -0.79 20.32
CA LEU A 437 -26.44 -0.56 20.50
C LEU A 437 -25.76 -0.26 19.16
N TYR A 438 -26.05 -0.99 18.09
CA TYR A 438 -25.50 -0.70 16.76
C TYR A 438 -25.90 0.69 16.26
N GLU A 439 -27.17 1.06 16.37
CA GLU A 439 -27.65 2.41 16.02
C GLU A 439 -26.99 3.48 16.89
N LYS A 440 -26.75 3.17 18.17
CA LYS A 440 -26.00 4.07 19.06
C LYS A 440 -24.57 4.23 18.60
N ALA A 441 -23.87 3.15 18.22
CA ALA A 441 -22.49 3.24 17.73
C ALA A 441 -22.39 4.13 16.48
N ILE A 442 -23.29 3.94 15.51
CA ILE A 442 -23.35 4.75 14.28
C ILE A 442 -23.62 6.22 14.63
N ARG A 443 -24.61 6.50 15.49
CA ARG A 443 -24.97 7.88 15.89
C ARG A 443 -23.86 8.60 16.65
N GLU A 444 -23.12 7.90 17.50
CA GLU A 444 -21.99 8.49 18.21
C GLU A 444 -20.81 8.73 17.25
N ALA A 445 -20.51 7.78 16.35
CA ALA A 445 -19.46 7.90 15.37
C ALA A 445 -19.74 8.99 14.32
N SER A 446 -21.01 9.25 13.99
CA SER A 446 -21.39 10.27 13.01
C SER A 446 -21.08 11.70 13.48
N ARG A 447 -20.85 11.92 14.78
CA ARG A 447 -20.51 13.26 15.32
C ARG A 447 -19.12 13.74 14.91
N THR A 448 -18.20 12.81 14.67
CA THR A 448 -16.83 13.09 14.25
C THR A 448 -16.60 12.78 12.77
N PHE A 449 -17.64 12.30 12.09
CA PHE A 449 -17.60 11.96 10.68
C PHE A 449 -17.62 13.23 9.82
N GLU A 450 -16.68 13.31 8.88
CA GLU A 450 -16.67 14.36 7.85
C GLU A 450 -16.73 13.73 6.48
N ALA A 451 -17.75 14.12 5.71
CA ALA A 451 -17.81 13.83 4.30
C ALA A 451 -16.69 14.60 3.57
N GLY A 452 -15.97 13.91 2.69
CA GLY A 452 -14.86 14.47 1.90
C GLY A 452 -14.60 13.59 0.68
N GLU A 453 -13.59 13.92 -0.12
CA GLU A 453 -13.27 13.18 -1.36
C GLU A 453 -12.87 11.72 -1.12
N ASN A 454 -12.22 11.44 0.02
CA ASN A 454 -11.88 10.06 0.42
C ASN A 454 -12.15 9.82 1.92
N PRO A 455 -13.40 9.48 2.29
CA PRO A 455 -13.77 9.29 3.69
C PRO A 455 -13.01 8.17 4.41
N TRP A 456 -12.51 7.17 3.69
CA TRP A 456 -11.74 6.04 4.25
C TRP A 456 -10.33 6.44 4.71
N GLN A 457 -9.67 7.34 3.97
CA GLN A 457 -8.34 7.83 4.31
C GLN A 457 -8.37 8.80 5.51
N ASN A 458 -9.54 9.37 5.82
CA ASN A 458 -9.75 10.18 7.01
C ASN A 458 -9.93 9.27 8.24
N ILE A 459 -8.86 9.04 8.99
CA ILE A 459 -8.81 8.07 10.10
C ILE A 459 -9.93 8.24 11.15
N PRO A 460 -10.28 9.47 11.60
CA PRO A 460 -11.45 9.71 12.45
C PRO A 460 -12.80 9.17 11.93
N ASN A 461 -12.96 8.93 10.63
CA ASN A 461 -14.21 8.41 10.05
C ASN A 461 -14.33 6.89 10.16
N ARG A 462 -13.22 6.15 10.35
CA ARG A 462 -13.22 4.68 10.31
C ARG A 462 -14.17 4.02 11.33
N PRO A 463 -14.33 4.52 12.57
CA PRO A 463 -15.31 3.97 13.51
C PRO A 463 -16.75 4.03 12.98
N PHE A 464 -17.13 5.08 12.24
CA PHE A 464 -18.47 5.18 11.64
C PHE A 464 -18.66 4.13 10.56
N MET A 465 -17.68 4.00 9.65
CA MET A 465 -17.74 3.04 8.56
C MET A 465 -17.74 1.59 9.06
N ARG A 466 -16.93 1.29 10.09
CA ARG A 466 -16.94 -0.02 10.77
C ARG A 466 -18.26 -0.29 11.48
N ALA A 467 -18.84 0.69 12.16
CA ALA A 467 -20.14 0.53 12.82
C ALA A 467 -21.26 0.21 11.82
N ALA A 468 -21.31 0.93 10.69
CA ALA A 468 -22.27 0.68 9.63
C ALA A 468 -22.07 -0.71 9.00
N PHE A 469 -20.82 -1.10 8.70
CA PHE A 469 -20.51 -2.41 8.13
C PHE A 469 -20.90 -3.55 9.07
N THR A 470 -20.48 -3.45 10.34
CA THR A 470 -20.78 -4.46 11.37
C THR A 470 -22.27 -4.60 11.60
N TYR A 471 -23.02 -3.49 11.60
CA TYR A 471 -24.47 -3.55 11.72
C TYR A 471 -25.14 -4.18 10.49
N GLY A 472 -24.65 -3.87 9.29
CA GLY A 472 -25.07 -4.54 8.06
C GLY A 472 -24.88 -6.05 8.11
N ILE A 473 -23.73 -6.52 8.60
CA ILE A 473 -23.45 -7.95 8.80
C ILE A 473 -24.41 -8.56 9.81
N TYR A 474 -24.64 -7.91 10.96
CA TYR A 474 -25.59 -8.38 11.96
C TYR A 474 -27.01 -8.53 11.38
N LEU A 475 -27.48 -7.54 10.62
CA LEU A 475 -28.78 -7.58 9.96
C LEU A 475 -28.85 -8.69 8.91
N PHE A 476 -27.79 -8.86 8.12
CA PHE A 476 -27.68 -9.94 7.14
C PHE A 476 -27.77 -11.31 7.79
N GLU A 477 -27.03 -11.53 8.89
CA GLU A 477 -27.03 -12.81 9.61
C GLU A 477 -28.39 -13.15 10.22
N ASN A 478 -29.17 -12.13 10.61
CA ASN A 478 -30.53 -12.24 11.13
C ASN A 478 -31.62 -12.24 10.03
N GLY A 479 -31.25 -12.25 8.75
CA GLY A 479 -32.18 -12.32 7.62
C GLY A 479 -32.91 -10.99 7.31
N GLN A 480 -32.47 -9.88 7.90
CA GLN A 480 -32.99 -8.53 7.63
C GLN A 480 -32.31 -7.93 6.39
N PHE A 481 -32.44 -8.60 5.25
CA PHE A 481 -31.65 -8.33 4.04
C PHE A 481 -31.89 -6.93 3.44
N ASN A 482 -33.10 -6.38 3.52
CA ASN A 482 -33.39 -5.04 3.01
C ASN A 482 -32.67 -3.94 3.81
N ASP A 483 -32.61 -4.08 5.13
CA ASP A 483 -31.94 -3.11 6.00
C ASP A 483 -30.42 -3.25 5.86
N ALA A 484 -29.92 -4.49 5.76
CA ALA A 484 -28.50 -4.77 5.49
C ALA A 484 -28.05 -4.16 4.15
N ALA A 485 -28.81 -4.39 3.07
CA ALA A 485 -28.53 -3.83 1.75
C ALA A 485 -28.44 -2.30 1.80
N SER A 486 -29.38 -1.64 2.50
CA SER A 486 -29.38 -0.18 2.66
C SER A 486 -28.08 0.34 3.28
N LEU A 487 -27.60 -0.30 4.35
CA LEU A 487 -26.34 0.09 5.01
C LEU A 487 -25.11 -0.09 4.11
N PHE A 488 -24.99 -1.25 3.44
CA PHE A 488 -23.85 -1.49 2.55
C PHE A 488 -23.88 -0.56 1.34
N MET A 489 -25.05 -0.28 0.78
CA MET A 489 -25.20 0.67 -0.32
C MET A 489 -24.80 2.09 0.09
N ASP A 490 -25.14 2.53 1.30
CA ASP A 490 -24.72 3.83 1.79
C ASP A 490 -23.20 3.88 2.02
N LEU A 491 -22.58 2.79 2.49
CA LEU A 491 -21.12 2.64 2.55
C LEU A 491 -20.47 2.78 1.17
N LEU A 492 -21.00 2.10 0.15
CA LEU A 492 -20.46 2.15 -1.22
C LEU A 492 -20.66 3.53 -1.87
N LYS A 493 -21.74 4.25 -1.55
CA LYS A 493 -21.91 5.64 -1.99
C LYS A 493 -20.87 6.57 -1.37
N MET A 494 -20.57 6.38 -0.09
CA MET A 494 -19.55 7.18 0.62
C MET A 494 -18.13 6.80 0.23
N ASN A 495 -17.87 5.53 -0.06
CA ASN A 495 -16.57 5.03 -0.49
C ASN A 495 -16.69 4.16 -1.76
N PRO A 496 -16.78 4.80 -2.95
CA PRO A 496 -16.91 4.07 -4.21
C PRO A 496 -15.74 3.14 -4.54
N VAL A 497 -14.55 3.41 -3.98
CA VAL A 497 -13.36 2.55 -4.12
C VAL A 497 -13.50 1.23 -3.35
N ASP A 498 -14.46 1.17 -2.42
CA ASP A 498 -14.77 -0.02 -1.62
C ASP A 498 -13.56 -0.59 -0.87
N ASN A 499 -12.85 0.27 -0.12
CA ASN A 499 -11.68 -0.18 0.65
C ASN A 499 -12.01 -1.22 1.73
N GLN A 500 -13.27 -1.30 2.18
CA GLN A 500 -13.74 -2.27 3.17
C GLN A 500 -14.18 -3.61 2.56
N GLY A 501 -14.47 -3.64 1.25
CA GLY A 501 -14.94 -4.84 0.56
C GLY A 501 -16.45 -5.09 0.64
N ALA A 502 -17.27 -4.08 0.94
CA ALA A 502 -18.72 -4.17 1.17
C ALA A 502 -19.56 -4.49 -0.08
N ARG A 503 -18.96 -4.49 -1.28
CA ARG A 503 -19.68 -4.74 -2.53
C ARG A 503 -20.34 -6.13 -2.58
N TYR A 504 -19.68 -7.16 -2.03
CA TYR A 504 -20.19 -8.52 -2.09
C TYR A 504 -21.32 -8.74 -1.08
N GLU A 505 -21.23 -8.15 0.11
CA GLU A 505 -22.32 -8.14 1.09
C GLU A 505 -23.52 -7.34 0.60
N ALA A 506 -23.31 -6.22 -0.08
CA ALA A 506 -24.38 -5.45 -0.72
C ALA A 506 -25.12 -6.29 -1.76
N ALA A 507 -24.39 -6.89 -2.71
CA ALA A 507 -24.95 -7.73 -3.76
C ALA A 507 -25.68 -8.95 -3.17
N ALA A 508 -25.07 -9.66 -2.22
CA ALA A 508 -25.70 -10.80 -1.54
C ALA A 508 -26.99 -10.38 -0.82
N SER A 509 -26.97 -9.28 -0.07
CA SER A 509 -28.15 -8.76 0.62
C SER A 509 -29.29 -8.41 -0.35
N LEU A 510 -28.97 -7.78 -1.48
CA LEU A 510 -29.95 -7.42 -2.51
C LEU A 510 -30.54 -8.66 -3.19
N ILE A 511 -29.73 -9.69 -3.48
CA ILE A 511 -30.19 -10.97 -4.04
C ILE A 511 -31.17 -11.66 -3.07
N HIS A 512 -30.80 -11.80 -1.79
CA HIS A 512 -31.68 -12.40 -0.77
C HIS A 512 -32.97 -11.58 -0.54
N ALA A 513 -32.91 -10.27 -0.72
CA ALA A 513 -34.07 -9.39 -0.68
C ALA A 513 -34.92 -9.40 -1.96
N GLU A 514 -34.57 -10.22 -2.97
CA GLU A 514 -35.20 -10.30 -4.29
C GLU A 514 -35.16 -8.98 -5.09
N ARG A 515 -34.19 -8.10 -4.79
CA ARG A 515 -33.96 -6.80 -5.46
C ARG A 515 -32.90 -6.94 -6.56
N TYR A 516 -33.19 -7.77 -7.54
CA TYR A 516 -32.23 -8.23 -8.55
C TYR A 516 -31.66 -7.11 -9.43
N GLU A 517 -32.46 -6.12 -9.81
CA GLU A 517 -31.99 -4.99 -10.63
C GLU A 517 -30.86 -4.22 -9.94
N GLU A 518 -31.04 -3.91 -8.66
CA GLU A 518 -30.02 -3.20 -7.87
C GLU A 518 -28.79 -4.06 -7.59
N ALA A 519 -28.96 -5.37 -7.42
CA ALA A 519 -27.84 -6.30 -7.30
C ALA A 519 -26.99 -6.31 -8.59
N ALA A 520 -27.65 -6.34 -9.76
CA ALA A 520 -26.99 -6.27 -11.05
C ALA A 520 -26.21 -4.96 -11.22
N GLU A 521 -26.79 -3.82 -10.83
CA GLU A 521 -26.10 -2.52 -10.89
C GLU A 521 -24.79 -2.51 -10.08
N ILE A 522 -24.77 -3.15 -8.91
CA ILE A 522 -23.57 -3.26 -8.09
C ILE A 522 -22.54 -4.17 -8.74
N LEU A 523 -22.93 -5.35 -9.20
CA LEU A 523 -22.00 -6.27 -9.87
C LEU A 523 -21.43 -5.67 -11.16
N ILE A 524 -22.23 -4.98 -11.97
CA ILE A 524 -21.75 -4.29 -13.18
C ILE A 524 -20.77 -3.17 -12.83
N ARG A 525 -21.05 -2.39 -11.78
CA ARG A 525 -20.18 -1.28 -11.35
C ARG A 525 -18.76 -1.75 -10.99
N TYR A 526 -18.65 -2.94 -10.41
CA TYR A 526 -17.38 -3.50 -9.91
C TYR A 526 -16.84 -4.66 -10.77
N GLU A 527 -17.43 -4.93 -11.94
CA GLU A 527 -17.02 -6.00 -12.86
C GLU A 527 -15.55 -5.87 -13.26
N LYS A 528 -15.14 -4.64 -13.65
CA LYS A 528 -13.77 -4.34 -14.06
C LYS A 528 -12.82 -4.49 -12.86
N GLY A 529 -12.09 -5.60 -12.83
CA GLY A 529 -11.17 -5.98 -11.74
C GLY A 529 -11.66 -7.13 -10.86
N SER A 530 -12.94 -7.52 -10.98
CA SER A 530 -13.53 -8.65 -10.23
C SER A 530 -13.94 -9.82 -11.13
N SER A 531 -13.76 -9.72 -12.46
CA SER A 531 -14.24 -10.72 -13.42
C SER A 531 -13.67 -12.14 -13.23
N ASN A 532 -12.54 -12.26 -12.53
CA ASN A 532 -11.91 -13.55 -12.19
C ASN A 532 -11.99 -13.87 -10.68
N ASP A 533 -12.68 -13.05 -9.88
CA ASP A 533 -12.89 -13.25 -8.44
C ASP A 533 -14.00 -14.29 -8.23
N ALA A 534 -13.72 -15.34 -7.44
CA ALA A 534 -14.67 -16.41 -7.22
C ALA A 534 -15.97 -15.91 -6.54
N THR A 535 -15.87 -14.99 -5.58
CA THR A 535 -17.02 -14.40 -4.90
C THR A 535 -17.92 -13.64 -5.88
N TYR A 536 -17.32 -12.85 -6.77
CA TYR A 536 -18.05 -12.18 -7.85
C TYR A 536 -18.80 -13.18 -8.73
N LEU A 537 -18.10 -14.19 -9.25
CA LEU A 537 -18.67 -15.18 -10.17
C LEU A 537 -19.82 -15.97 -9.55
N TYR A 538 -19.71 -16.37 -8.28
CA TYR A 538 -20.78 -17.05 -7.58
C TYR A 538 -21.99 -16.15 -7.28
N LEU A 539 -21.78 -14.87 -6.97
CA LEU A 539 -22.87 -13.92 -6.76
C LEU A 539 -23.59 -13.59 -8.06
N ASP A 540 -22.85 -13.41 -9.15
CA ASP A 540 -23.41 -13.16 -10.48
C ASP A 540 -24.21 -14.36 -10.98
N TRP A 541 -23.68 -15.58 -10.80
CA TRP A 541 -24.44 -16.80 -11.04
C TRP A 541 -25.72 -16.87 -10.20
N LYS A 542 -25.62 -16.61 -8.89
CA LYS A 542 -26.77 -16.70 -7.97
C LYS A 542 -27.85 -15.68 -8.34
N LEU A 543 -27.44 -14.47 -8.74
CA LEU A 543 -28.34 -13.43 -9.24
C LEU A 543 -29.11 -13.91 -10.48
N GLU A 544 -28.41 -14.42 -11.50
CA GLU A 544 -29.05 -14.91 -12.72
C GLU A 544 -29.96 -16.11 -12.45
N TYR A 545 -29.53 -17.02 -11.58
CA TYR A 545 -30.30 -18.20 -11.19
C TYR A 545 -31.60 -17.81 -10.46
N GLU A 546 -31.54 -16.94 -9.45
CA GLU A 546 -32.74 -16.51 -8.71
C GLU A 546 -33.64 -15.60 -9.55
N GLY A 547 -33.06 -14.64 -10.27
CA GLY A 547 -33.80 -13.70 -11.13
C GLY A 547 -34.56 -14.39 -12.26
N SER A 548 -33.98 -15.44 -12.85
CA SER A 548 -34.65 -16.28 -13.86
C SER A 548 -35.49 -17.41 -13.26
N LYS A 549 -35.51 -17.58 -11.93
CA LYS A 549 -36.14 -18.73 -11.23
C LYS A 549 -35.63 -20.08 -11.75
N GLY A 550 -34.33 -20.15 -12.06
CA GLY A 550 -33.65 -21.33 -12.57
C GLY A 550 -33.95 -21.64 -14.05
N GLN A 551 -34.47 -20.69 -14.81
CA GLN A 551 -34.83 -20.89 -16.23
C GLN A 551 -33.75 -20.40 -17.21
N SER A 552 -32.75 -19.67 -16.72
CA SER A 552 -31.66 -19.18 -17.57
C SER A 552 -30.72 -20.31 -18.00
N LEU A 553 -30.53 -20.43 -19.32
CA LEU A 553 -29.53 -21.33 -19.89
C LEU A 553 -28.10 -20.84 -19.60
N ASN A 554 -27.92 -19.52 -19.44
CA ASN A 554 -26.61 -18.92 -19.16
C ASN A 554 -26.15 -19.24 -17.73
N ALA A 555 -27.09 -19.45 -16.79
CA ALA A 555 -26.76 -19.78 -15.39
C ALA A 555 -25.96 -21.09 -15.29
N GLU A 556 -26.12 -22.04 -16.20
CA GLU A 556 -25.30 -23.27 -16.20
C GLU A 556 -23.84 -22.96 -16.56
N GLU A 557 -23.61 -22.14 -17.60
CA GLU A 557 -22.26 -21.73 -18.02
C GLU A 557 -21.57 -20.87 -16.96
N MET A 558 -22.30 -19.93 -16.35
CA MET A 558 -21.80 -19.09 -15.25
C MET A 558 -21.40 -19.93 -14.04
N LEU A 559 -22.17 -20.96 -13.70
CA LEU A 559 -21.83 -21.87 -12.61
C LEU A 559 -20.54 -22.65 -12.90
N VAL A 560 -20.33 -23.09 -14.14
CA VAL A 560 -19.09 -23.77 -14.54
C VAL A 560 -17.89 -22.83 -14.38
N ALA A 561 -18.01 -21.56 -14.76
CA ALA A 561 -16.96 -20.57 -14.55
C ALA A 561 -16.66 -20.34 -13.05
N ALA A 562 -17.70 -20.16 -12.23
CA ALA A 562 -17.55 -20.01 -10.77
C ALA A 562 -16.89 -21.26 -10.12
N GLN A 563 -17.23 -22.46 -10.59
CA GLN A 563 -16.63 -23.71 -10.15
C GLN A 563 -15.15 -23.83 -10.51
N GLN A 564 -14.75 -23.34 -11.68
CA GLN A 564 -13.35 -23.30 -12.08
C GLN A 564 -12.54 -22.35 -11.19
N ALA A 565 -13.14 -21.23 -10.75
CA ALA A 565 -12.50 -20.30 -9.83
C ALA A 565 -12.38 -20.86 -8.40
N ASN A 566 -13.46 -21.45 -7.86
CA ASN A 566 -13.40 -22.15 -6.58
C ASN A 566 -14.40 -23.31 -6.50
N GLY A 567 -13.92 -24.53 -6.74
CA GLY A 567 -14.76 -25.74 -6.74
C GLY A 567 -15.23 -26.20 -5.35
N HIS A 568 -14.63 -25.71 -4.27
CA HIS A 568 -14.98 -26.15 -2.91
C HIS A 568 -16.39 -25.71 -2.50
N VAL A 569 -16.92 -24.62 -3.06
CA VAL A 569 -18.29 -24.14 -2.80
C VAL A 569 -19.33 -25.20 -3.18
N MET A 570 -19.11 -25.92 -4.28
CA MET A 570 -20.01 -27.01 -4.71
C MET A 570 -20.02 -28.18 -3.75
N HIS A 571 -18.89 -28.47 -3.10
CA HIS A 571 -18.86 -29.48 -2.05
C HIS A 571 -19.72 -29.04 -0.86
N LEU A 572 -19.59 -27.78 -0.43
CA LEU A 572 -20.42 -27.24 0.66
C LEU A 572 -21.91 -27.29 0.33
N GLN A 573 -22.29 -26.94 -0.90
CA GLN A 573 -23.67 -27.00 -1.38
C GLN A 573 -24.21 -28.44 -1.44
N THR A 574 -23.44 -29.36 -2.02
CA THR A 574 -23.82 -30.78 -2.17
C THR A 574 -24.08 -31.43 -0.82
N PHE A 575 -23.24 -31.15 0.17
CA PHE A 575 -23.37 -31.67 1.52
C PHE A 575 -24.30 -30.83 2.42
N ARG A 576 -24.89 -29.74 1.89
CA ARG A 576 -25.74 -28.80 2.63
C ARG A 576 -25.09 -28.37 3.95
N VAL A 577 -23.80 -28.04 3.89
CA VAL A 577 -23.03 -27.59 5.04
C VAL A 577 -23.69 -26.31 5.57
N LYS A 578 -23.85 -26.19 6.89
CA LYS A 578 -24.37 -24.94 7.46
C LYS A 578 -23.33 -23.82 7.31
N PRO A 579 -23.76 -22.58 7.02
CA PRO A 579 -22.84 -21.44 7.01
C PRO A 579 -22.24 -21.23 8.40
N ILE A 580 -21.01 -20.74 8.42
CA ILE A 580 -20.35 -20.26 9.64
C ILE A 580 -20.79 -18.82 9.94
N PRO A 581 -20.60 -18.30 11.17
CA PRO A 581 -20.74 -16.87 11.41
C PRO A 581 -19.75 -16.07 10.56
N TYR A 582 -20.12 -14.83 10.21
CA TYR A 582 -19.23 -13.92 9.50
C TYR A 582 -17.95 -13.68 10.35
N PRO A 583 -16.75 -13.79 9.76
CA PRO A 583 -15.50 -13.72 10.51
C PRO A 583 -15.30 -12.34 11.14
N LYS A 584 -14.63 -12.32 12.30
CA LYS A 584 -14.21 -11.06 12.92
C LYS A 584 -13.03 -10.43 12.19
N PHE A 585 -12.06 -11.27 11.82
CA PHE A 585 -10.97 -10.95 10.91
C PHE A 585 -10.47 -12.27 10.31
N GLN A 586 -10.29 -12.31 9.00
CA GLN A 586 -9.72 -13.46 8.31
C GLN A 586 -9.04 -13.03 7.02
N ASP A 587 -7.80 -13.47 6.84
CA ASP A 587 -7.10 -13.42 5.57
C ASP A 587 -7.59 -14.58 4.69
N ILE A 588 -7.95 -14.26 3.45
CA ILE A 588 -8.50 -15.19 2.47
C ILE A 588 -7.53 -15.30 1.30
N GLU A 589 -7.04 -16.51 1.09
CA GLU A 589 -6.33 -16.89 -0.14
C GLU A 589 -7.37 -17.26 -1.19
N PRO A 590 -7.34 -16.68 -2.40
CA PRO A 590 -8.28 -17.05 -3.46
C PRO A 590 -8.18 -18.54 -3.85
N GLY A 591 -9.32 -19.15 -4.17
CA GLY A 591 -9.44 -20.59 -4.44
C GLY A 591 -9.39 -21.49 -3.19
N SER A 592 -9.15 -20.93 -2.00
CA SER A 592 -9.06 -21.70 -0.75
C SER A 592 -10.41 -22.22 -0.24
N VAL A 593 -10.36 -23.10 0.77
CA VAL A 593 -11.56 -23.59 1.48
C VAL A 593 -12.19 -22.46 2.31
N GLU A 594 -11.37 -21.54 2.82
CA GLU A 594 -11.77 -20.36 3.56
C GLU A 594 -12.58 -19.41 2.68
N GLU A 595 -12.10 -19.13 1.46
CA GLU A 595 -12.84 -18.37 0.45
C GLU A 595 -14.19 -19.04 0.15
N ALA A 596 -14.18 -20.36 -0.05
CA ALA A 596 -15.42 -21.09 -0.33
C ALA A 596 -16.43 -21.02 0.82
N ARG A 597 -15.97 -21.01 2.08
CA ARG A 597 -16.84 -20.81 3.25
C ARG A 597 -17.44 -19.41 3.30
N TYR A 598 -16.65 -18.41 2.93
CA TYR A 598 -17.10 -17.02 2.83
C TYR A 598 -18.13 -16.85 1.70
N ILE A 599 -17.85 -17.38 0.51
CA ILE A 599 -18.81 -17.38 -0.61
C ILE A 599 -20.09 -18.08 -0.20
N TRP A 600 -19.99 -19.27 0.40
CA TRP A 600 -21.13 -20.04 0.87
C TRP A 600 -21.95 -19.28 1.91
N LEU A 601 -21.31 -18.56 2.83
CA LEU A 601 -21.98 -17.68 3.80
C LEU A 601 -22.87 -16.63 3.12
N LEU A 602 -22.42 -16.08 1.99
CA LEU A 602 -23.14 -15.06 1.23
C LEU A 602 -24.29 -15.63 0.38
N ILE A 603 -24.08 -16.76 -0.30
CA ILE A 603 -25.06 -17.30 -1.27
C ILE A 603 -26.03 -18.34 -0.69
N HIS A 604 -25.79 -18.83 0.52
CA HIS A 604 -26.62 -19.87 1.13
C HIS A 604 -28.03 -19.38 1.45
N ASP A 605 -29.05 -20.14 1.05
CA ASP A 605 -30.45 -19.84 1.33
C ASP A 605 -30.74 -19.96 2.83
N ARG A 606 -31.12 -18.85 3.46
CA ARG A 606 -31.44 -18.79 4.91
C ARG A 606 -32.95 -18.93 5.21
N LYS A 607 -33.68 -19.71 4.40
CA LYS A 607 -35.13 -19.93 4.54
C LYS A 607 -35.52 -20.78 5.74
#